data_AF-A0A7J2HMK6-F1
#
_entry.id   AF-A0A7J2HMK6-F1
#
_cell.length_a   1.000
_cell.length_b   1.000
_cell.length_c   1.000
_cell.angle_alpha   90.00
_cell.angle_beta   90.00
_cell.angle_gamma   90.00
#
_symmetry.space_group_name_H-M   'P 1'
#
loop_
_entity.id
_entity.type
_entity.pdbx_description
1 polymer ?
#
loop_
_entity_poly.entity_id
_entity_poly.type
_entity_poly.pdbx_seq_one_letter_code
_entity_poly.pdbx_strand_id
1 'polypeptide(L)'
;MKSNTEKKSALRPAKSIKYLFKKPLTFRFPFETRDAAPRYRGFHLNDWEKCTGCGNCADICPTQAITMVEIKDLPVETGKKAERPQIDYGRCCYCGLCVDICPPGALRLSRDYLHIDHGTESFVYLPKDEKLDKEHFVTKDKYSIFQANLGHRRANYEGFVSELDFALFEPERTPMDIEPSEVRINSFIEEVKGYTAEKAKEESERCLECKLCEDICPAHMKISDYINYIYEDKLENSVKEIYTDNPLPGVCGRVCTHKCETVCSLGKRGEPVAIRWLKRYAVDNVDVKHIEDIVRVFASSKKQHHIAIVGSGPSGLSAAYYLSLMGYKITIYEAKPMAGGIMRYGI
;
A
#
# COMPACT_ATOMS: atom_id res chain seq x y z
N MET A 1 38.80 -15.14 -39.55
CA MET A 1 39.73 -15.68 -38.54
C MET A 1 39.85 -17.18 -38.75
N LYS A 2 41.04 -17.66 -39.16
CA LYS A 2 41.30 -19.11 -39.33
C LYS A 2 41.20 -19.78 -37.97
N SER A 3 40.33 -20.77 -37.83
CA SER A 3 40.22 -21.58 -36.61
C SER A 3 41.54 -22.30 -36.40
N ASN A 4 42.27 -21.92 -35.37
CA ASN A 4 43.49 -22.59 -34.96
C ASN A 4 43.10 -23.95 -34.36
N THR A 5 42.95 -24.98 -35.20
CA THR A 5 42.81 -26.37 -34.75
C THR A 5 44.15 -26.82 -34.19
N GLU A 6 44.43 -26.45 -32.94
CA GLU A 6 45.54 -27.02 -32.18
C GLU A 6 45.44 -28.55 -32.21
N LYS A 7 46.53 -29.20 -32.61
CA LYS A 7 46.69 -30.66 -32.59
C LYS A 7 46.27 -31.17 -31.21
N LYS A 8 45.24 -32.02 -31.15
CA LYS A 8 44.75 -32.61 -29.90
C LYS A 8 45.88 -33.46 -29.30
N SER A 9 46.56 -32.92 -28.28
CA SER A 9 47.61 -33.63 -27.54
C SER A 9 47.08 -34.95 -27.01
N ALA A 10 47.80 -36.05 -27.28
CA ALA A 10 47.48 -37.41 -26.81
C ALA A 10 47.40 -37.53 -25.28
N LEU A 11 47.95 -36.55 -24.55
CA LEU A 11 47.95 -36.48 -23.08
C LEU A 11 46.71 -35.75 -22.50
N ARG A 12 45.75 -35.32 -23.32
CA ARG A 12 44.47 -34.76 -22.83
C ARG A 12 43.73 -35.66 -21.82
N PRO A 13 43.71 -37.00 -21.93
CA PRO A 13 43.10 -37.87 -20.92
C PRO A 13 43.78 -37.77 -19.54
N ALA A 14 45.07 -37.45 -19.48
CA ALA A 14 45.79 -37.26 -18.22
C ALA A 14 45.33 -36.01 -17.44
N LYS A 15 44.70 -35.02 -18.11
CA LYS A 15 44.01 -33.91 -17.40
C LYS A 15 42.86 -34.41 -16.53
N SER A 16 42.35 -35.61 -16.72
CA SER A 16 41.30 -36.19 -15.86
C SER A 16 41.85 -36.66 -14.50
N ILE A 17 43.15 -36.96 -14.41
CA ILE A 17 43.81 -37.37 -13.15
C ILE A 17 43.69 -36.28 -12.08
N LYS A 18 43.67 -34.99 -12.48
CA LYS A 18 43.47 -33.86 -11.54
C LYS A 18 42.10 -33.85 -10.86
N TYR A 19 41.14 -34.66 -11.33
CA TYR A 19 39.81 -34.81 -10.75
C TYR A 19 39.68 -36.07 -9.89
N LEU A 20 40.66 -36.98 -9.87
CA LEU A 20 40.62 -38.22 -9.10
C LEU A 20 40.46 -37.97 -7.59
N PHE A 21 41.03 -36.86 -7.10
CA PHE A 21 40.96 -36.44 -5.70
C PHE A 21 40.05 -35.23 -5.47
N LYS A 22 39.34 -34.76 -6.49
CA LYS A 22 38.37 -33.67 -6.33
C LYS A 22 37.03 -34.28 -5.96
N LYS A 23 36.38 -33.73 -4.92
CA LYS A 23 35.00 -34.08 -4.63
C LYS A 23 34.13 -33.79 -5.87
N PRO A 24 33.19 -34.69 -6.20
CA PRO A 24 32.24 -34.42 -7.28
C PRO A 24 31.45 -33.15 -6.97
N LEU A 25 31.18 -32.35 -8.01
CA LEU A 25 30.28 -31.20 -7.91
C LEU A 25 28.81 -31.63 -7.75
N THR A 26 28.51 -32.89 -8.11
CA THR A 26 27.23 -33.53 -7.93
C THR A 26 27.12 -34.12 -6.53
N PHE A 27 25.92 -34.07 -5.97
CA PHE A 27 25.57 -34.67 -4.69
C PHE A 27 24.49 -35.73 -4.93
N ARG A 28 24.32 -36.65 -3.97
CA ARG A 28 23.39 -37.79 -4.11
C ARG A 28 21.97 -37.40 -3.75
N PHE A 29 21.26 -36.67 -4.60
CA PHE A 29 19.82 -36.39 -4.40
C PHE A 29 18.99 -37.68 -4.52
N PRO A 30 17.99 -37.95 -3.65
CA PRO A 30 17.53 -37.12 -2.52
C PRO A 30 18.24 -37.37 -1.17
N PHE A 31 19.22 -38.29 -1.08
CA PHE A 31 19.91 -38.65 0.17
C PHE A 31 20.80 -37.54 0.75
N GLU A 32 21.31 -36.67 -0.11
CA GLU A 32 22.08 -35.47 0.24
C GLU A 32 21.30 -34.23 -0.22
N THR A 33 21.23 -33.20 0.64
CA THR A 33 20.58 -31.93 0.31
C THR A 33 21.60 -30.80 0.25
N ARG A 34 21.41 -29.87 -0.69
CA ARG A 34 22.17 -28.62 -0.73
C ARG A 34 21.42 -27.57 0.07
N ASP A 35 22.08 -26.95 1.04
CA ASP A 35 21.47 -25.79 1.70
C ASP A 35 21.32 -24.64 0.72
N ALA A 36 20.14 -24.02 0.72
CA ALA A 36 19.88 -22.88 -0.15
C ALA A 36 20.67 -21.65 0.32
N ALA A 37 20.96 -20.75 -0.61
CA ALA A 37 21.63 -19.49 -0.29
C ALA A 37 20.81 -18.68 0.75
N PRO A 38 21.46 -17.82 1.57
CA PRO A 38 20.76 -17.05 2.59
C PRO A 38 19.57 -16.23 2.07
N ARG A 39 19.65 -15.65 0.87
CA ARG A 39 18.58 -14.88 0.23
C ARG A 39 17.82 -15.66 -0.84
N TYR A 40 17.72 -16.99 -0.71
CA TYR A 40 17.03 -17.79 -1.70
C TYR A 40 15.54 -17.43 -1.77
N ARG A 41 14.98 -17.48 -2.98
CA ARG A 41 13.57 -17.19 -3.27
C ARG A 41 12.77 -18.48 -3.35
N GLY A 42 12.47 -19.06 -2.18
CA GLY A 42 11.71 -20.29 -2.04
C GLY A 42 10.21 -20.04 -1.85
N PHE A 43 9.53 -20.89 -1.09
CA PHE A 43 8.09 -20.73 -0.84
C PHE A 43 7.77 -19.55 0.06
N HIS A 44 6.67 -18.87 -0.20
CA HIS A 44 6.23 -17.70 0.54
C HIS A 44 5.89 -18.02 1.99
N LEU A 45 6.14 -17.04 2.83
CA LEU A 45 5.79 -16.96 4.24
C LEU A 45 4.99 -15.68 4.41
N ASN A 46 3.86 -15.75 5.10
CA ASN A 46 3.06 -14.56 5.39
C ASN A 46 2.82 -14.42 6.90
N ASP A 47 3.32 -13.32 7.46
CA ASP A 47 3.05 -12.91 8.85
C ASP A 47 1.67 -12.21 8.87
N TRP A 48 0.64 -12.91 9.37
CA TRP A 48 -0.74 -12.38 9.33
C TRP A 48 -0.97 -11.25 10.32
N GLU A 49 -0.14 -11.10 11.36
CA GLU A 49 -0.24 -9.98 12.30
C GLU A 49 0.18 -8.68 11.63
N LYS A 50 1.24 -8.73 10.82
CA LYS A 50 1.75 -7.60 10.04
C LYS A 50 0.95 -7.32 8.77
N CYS A 51 0.33 -8.33 8.17
CA CYS A 51 -0.37 -8.18 6.90
C CYS A 51 -1.59 -7.26 7.02
N THR A 52 -1.64 -6.22 6.20
CA THR A 52 -2.74 -5.25 6.15
C THR A 52 -3.87 -5.67 5.19
N GLY A 53 -3.65 -6.69 4.36
CA GLY A 53 -4.57 -7.06 3.28
C GLY A 53 -4.64 -6.02 2.15
N CYS A 54 -3.61 -5.20 1.96
CA CYS A 54 -3.63 -4.10 1.00
C CYS A 54 -3.60 -4.50 -0.49
N GLY A 55 -3.42 -5.77 -0.84
CA GLY A 55 -3.51 -6.25 -2.23
C GLY A 55 -2.28 -6.06 -3.12
N ASN A 56 -1.37 -5.14 -2.78
CA ASN A 56 -0.20 -4.79 -3.62
C ASN A 56 0.66 -5.98 -4.11
N CYS A 57 0.77 -7.04 -3.31
CA CYS A 57 1.48 -8.25 -3.75
C CYS A 57 0.80 -8.96 -4.92
N ALA A 58 -0.53 -8.91 -5.00
CA ALA A 58 -1.32 -9.42 -6.12
C ALA A 58 -1.23 -8.50 -7.33
N ASP A 59 -1.36 -7.18 -7.12
CA ASP A 59 -1.34 -6.20 -8.21
C ASP A 59 0.01 -6.18 -8.95
N ILE A 60 1.12 -6.29 -8.23
CA ILE A 60 2.46 -6.33 -8.84
C ILE A 60 2.78 -7.68 -9.53
N CYS A 61 1.96 -8.71 -9.33
CA CYS A 61 2.30 -10.07 -9.73
C CYS A 61 2.20 -10.25 -11.25
N PRO A 62 3.32 -10.39 -11.99
CA PRO A 62 3.28 -10.40 -13.46
C PRO A 62 2.62 -11.66 -14.02
N THR A 63 2.57 -12.74 -13.24
CA THR A 63 1.95 -14.01 -13.65
C THR A 63 0.55 -14.22 -13.06
N GLN A 64 0.02 -13.23 -12.32
CA GLN A 64 -1.27 -13.33 -11.64
C GLN A 64 -1.37 -14.61 -10.79
N ALA A 65 -0.26 -14.96 -10.13
CA ALA A 65 -0.15 -16.13 -9.26
C ALA A 65 -0.73 -15.88 -7.87
N ILE A 66 -1.01 -14.64 -7.49
CA ILE A 66 -1.48 -14.27 -6.17
C ILE A 66 -2.93 -13.80 -6.27
N THR A 67 -3.80 -14.38 -5.46
CA THR A 67 -5.20 -13.97 -5.30
C THR A 67 -5.43 -13.58 -3.85
N MET A 68 -5.97 -12.38 -3.62
CA MET A 68 -6.37 -11.98 -2.28
C MET A 68 -7.68 -12.70 -1.92
N VAL A 69 -7.65 -13.51 -0.86
CA VAL A 69 -8.81 -14.28 -0.41
C VAL A 69 -9.27 -13.79 0.95
N GLU A 70 -10.58 -13.66 1.12
CA GLU A 70 -11.21 -13.30 2.39
C GLU A 70 -11.14 -14.47 3.38
N ILE A 71 -10.68 -14.19 4.60
CA ILE A 71 -10.55 -15.17 5.68
C ILE A 71 -11.66 -14.91 6.71
N LYS A 72 -12.64 -15.82 6.74
CA LYS A 72 -13.85 -15.68 7.58
C LYS A 72 -13.57 -15.52 9.07
N ASP A 73 -12.55 -16.21 9.57
CA ASP A 73 -12.22 -16.26 11.00
C ASP A 73 -11.26 -15.15 11.44
N LEU A 74 -10.86 -14.26 10.52
CA LEU A 74 -9.95 -13.17 10.82
C LEU A 74 -10.74 -11.95 11.32
N PRO A 75 -10.41 -11.38 12.50
CA PRO A 75 -11.14 -10.24 13.03
C PRO A 75 -10.98 -9.03 12.09
N VAL A 76 -12.09 -8.33 11.85
CA VAL A 76 -12.09 -7.07 11.12
C VAL A 76 -11.53 -5.99 12.03
N GLU A 77 -10.28 -5.62 11.81
CA GLU A 77 -9.59 -4.54 12.52
C GLU A 77 -9.58 -3.27 11.67
N THR A 78 -9.78 -2.12 12.31
CA THR A 78 -9.67 -0.83 11.65
C THR A 78 -8.31 -0.67 10.97
N GLY A 79 -8.32 -0.43 9.65
CA GLY A 79 -7.09 -0.26 8.88
C GLY A 79 -6.43 -1.56 8.41
N LYS A 80 -7.11 -2.71 8.54
CA LYS A 80 -6.73 -3.97 7.91
C LYS A 80 -7.93 -4.60 7.22
N LYS A 81 -7.72 -5.15 6.03
CA LYS A 81 -8.72 -6.03 5.38
C LYS A 81 -8.57 -7.44 5.91
N ALA A 82 -9.70 -8.16 5.97
CA ALA A 82 -9.74 -9.58 6.30
C ALA A 82 -9.24 -10.48 5.15
N GLU A 83 -8.34 -9.97 4.31
CA GLU A 83 -7.85 -10.64 3.10
C GLU A 83 -6.39 -11.07 3.24
N ARG A 84 -6.04 -12.25 2.75
CA ARG A 84 -4.66 -12.76 2.73
C ARG A 84 -4.27 -13.28 1.34
N PRO A 85 -3.00 -13.17 0.95
CA PRO A 85 -2.57 -13.57 -0.39
C PRO A 85 -2.50 -15.10 -0.49
N GLN A 86 -3.40 -15.73 -1.22
CA GLN A 86 -3.28 -17.12 -1.66
C GLN A 86 -2.39 -17.17 -2.91
N ILE A 87 -1.53 -18.17 -3.01
CA ILE A 87 -0.50 -18.27 -4.06
C ILE A 87 -0.64 -19.56 -4.84
N ASP A 88 -0.73 -19.44 -6.15
CA ASP A 88 -0.66 -20.53 -7.12
C ASP A 88 0.79 -20.72 -7.58
N TYR A 89 1.45 -21.74 -7.03
CA TYR A 89 2.83 -22.10 -7.37
C TYR A 89 2.97 -22.75 -8.75
N GLY A 90 1.87 -23.14 -9.41
CA GLY A 90 1.88 -23.52 -10.82
C GLY A 90 2.08 -22.32 -11.75
N ARG A 91 1.75 -21.11 -11.29
CA ARG A 91 1.95 -19.84 -12.03
C ARG A 91 3.12 -19.01 -11.52
N CYS A 92 3.52 -19.19 -10.28
CA CYS A 92 4.57 -18.37 -9.66
C CYS A 92 5.93 -18.58 -10.35
N CYS A 93 6.58 -17.48 -10.76
CA CYS A 93 7.93 -17.49 -11.34
C CYS A 93 9.04 -17.12 -10.34
N TYR A 94 8.73 -17.00 -9.04
CA TYR A 94 9.68 -16.72 -7.95
C TYR A 94 10.53 -15.45 -8.16
N CYS A 95 9.98 -14.42 -8.81
CA CYS A 95 10.67 -13.17 -9.10
C CYS A 95 10.91 -12.27 -7.87
N GLY A 96 10.15 -12.45 -6.78
CA GLY A 96 10.30 -11.69 -5.53
C GLY A 96 9.62 -10.32 -5.49
N LEU A 97 9.04 -9.83 -6.59
CA LEU A 97 8.41 -8.50 -6.65
C LEU A 97 7.30 -8.31 -5.61
N CYS A 98 6.51 -9.35 -5.34
CA CYS A 98 5.47 -9.35 -4.31
C CYS A 98 5.99 -9.12 -2.88
N VAL A 99 7.25 -9.53 -2.62
CA VAL A 99 7.94 -9.29 -1.35
C VAL A 99 8.47 -7.87 -1.33
N ASP A 100 9.14 -7.42 -2.40
CA ASP A 100 9.77 -6.11 -2.47
C ASP A 100 8.77 -4.95 -2.45
N ILE A 101 7.56 -5.14 -3.00
CA ILE A 101 6.47 -4.15 -2.90
C ILE A 101 5.77 -4.16 -1.54
N CYS A 102 5.90 -5.22 -0.71
CA CYS A 102 5.06 -5.44 0.46
C CYS A 102 5.32 -4.36 1.55
N PRO A 103 4.45 -3.36 1.74
CA PRO A 103 4.75 -2.25 2.65
C PRO A 103 4.96 -2.66 4.11
N PRO A 104 4.15 -3.55 4.72
CA PRO A 104 4.38 -3.98 6.10
C PRO A 104 5.52 -5.01 6.25
N GLY A 105 6.11 -5.49 5.15
CA GLY A 105 7.11 -6.57 5.19
C GLY A 105 6.53 -7.89 5.69
N ALA A 106 5.22 -8.09 5.50
CA ALA A 106 4.50 -9.27 5.96
C ALA A 106 4.74 -10.48 5.06
N LEU A 107 5.01 -10.28 3.78
CA LEU A 107 5.31 -11.34 2.83
C LEU A 107 6.83 -11.51 2.70
N ARG A 108 7.30 -12.75 2.80
CA ARG A 108 8.71 -13.13 2.69
C ARG A 108 8.82 -14.42 1.88
N LEU A 109 10.02 -14.80 1.45
CA LEU A 109 10.30 -16.10 0.85
C LEU A 109 11.22 -16.89 1.76
N SER A 110 10.93 -18.16 1.94
CA SER A 110 11.78 -19.11 2.64
C SER A 110 12.95 -19.58 1.77
N ARG A 111 13.82 -20.38 2.37
CA ARG A 111 14.82 -21.18 1.67
C ARG A 111 14.31 -22.56 1.26
N ASP A 112 13.06 -22.91 1.60
CA ASP A 112 12.43 -24.16 1.16
C ASP A 112 12.10 -24.07 -0.34
N TYR A 113 12.50 -25.09 -1.11
CA TYR A 113 12.32 -25.12 -2.56
C TYR A 113 11.81 -26.48 -3.08
N LEU A 114 11.48 -27.40 -2.18
CA LEU A 114 10.99 -28.73 -2.51
C LEU A 114 9.52 -28.83 -2.14
N HIS A 115 8.68 -29.09 -3.13
CA HIS A 115 7.27 -29.43 -2.96
C HIS A 115 6.97 -30.69 -3.76
N ILE A 116 6.78 -31.79 -3.03
CA ILE A 116 6.54 -33.12 -3.56
C ILE A 116 5.15 -33.52 -3.07
N ASP A 117 4.20 -33.54 -3.98
CA ASP A 117 2.82 -33.93 -3.71
C ASP A 117 2.22 -34.62 -4.94
N HIS A 118 1.16 -35.40 -4.73
CA HIS A 118 0.44 -36.09 -5.79
C HIS A 118 -0.76 -35.28 -6.30
N GLY A 119 -1.32 -34.39 -5.47
CA GLY A 119 -2.47 -33.56 -5.81
C GLY A 119 -2.06 -32.26 -6.48
N THR A 120 -2.74 -31.87 -7.56
CA THR A 120 -2.47 -30.58 -8.24
C THR A 120 -2.94 -29.38 -7.42
N GLU A 121 -3.96 -29.58 -6.58
CA GLU A 121 -4.51 -28.60 -5.66
C GLU A 121 -3.51 -28.15 -4.59
N SER A 122 -2.50 -28.97 -4.30
CA SER A 122 -1.44 -28.65 -3.34
C SER A 122 -0.60 -27.44 -3.75
N PHE A 123 -0.57 -27.08 -5.04
CA PHE A 123 0.14 -25.90 -5.55
C PHE A 123 -0.57 -24.58 -5.26
N VAL A 124 -1.85 -24.62 -4.86
CA VAL A 124 -2.58 -23.43 -4.43
C VAL A 124 -2.57 -23.39 -2.91
N TYR A 125 -1.82 -22.44 -2.35
CA TYR A 125 -1.50 -22.42 -0.94
C TYR A 125 -1.78 -21.07 -0.31
N LEU A 126 -2.33 -21.10 0.90
CA LEU A 126 -2.50 -19.93 1.74
C LEU A 126 -1.31 -19.83 2.70
N PRO A 127 -0.28 -19.01 2.40
CA PRO A 127 0.90 -18.88 3.22
C PRO A 127 0.56 -18.42 4.64
N LYS A 128 1.15 -19.14 5.59
CA LYS A 128 1.30 -18.77 6.99
C LYS A 128 2.80 -18.82 7.32
N ASP A 129 3.21 -18.08 8.33
CA ASP A 129 4.54 -18.23 8.90
C ASP A 129 4.54 -19.20 10.08
N GLU A 130 5.74 -19.55 10.55
CA GLU A 130 5.95 -20.50 11.64
C GLU A 130 5.39 -20.03 13.00
N LYS A 131 5.01 -18.75 13.13
CA LYS A 131 4.37 -18.23 14.36
C LYS A 131 2.93 -18.72 14.44
N LEU A 132 2.22 -18.63 13.31
CA LEU A 132 0.82 -19.03 13.16
C LEU A 132 0.66 -20.52 12.90
N ASP A 133 1.62 -21.13 12.20
CA ASP A 133 1.57 -22.53 11.80
C ASP A 133 2.75 -23.30 12.39
N LYS A 134 2.56 -23.85 13.59
CA LYS A 134 3.61 -24.63 14.28
C LYS A 134 3.60 -26.11 13.89
N GLU A 135 2.52 -26.59 13.26
CA GLU A 135 2.35 -28.00 12.92
C GLU A 135 3.13 -28.34 11.66
N HIS A 136 3.11 -27.46 10.67
CA HIS A 136 3.74 -27.68 9.37
C HIS A 136 5.19 -27.21 9.30
N PHE A 137 5.72 -26.55 10.34
CA PHE A 137 7.11 -26.11 10.43
C PHE A 137 7.89 -26.97 11.43
N VAL A 138 8.79 -27.79 10.91
CA VAL A 138 9.55 -28.78 11.68
C VAL A 138 11.01 -28.39 11.86
N THR A 139 11.63 -28.85 12.95
CA THR A 139 13.06 -28.66 13.18
C THR A 139 13.90 -29.39 12.14
N LYS A 140 15.15 -28.96 11.95
CA LYS A 140 16.07 -29.56 10.97
C LYS A 140 16.21 -31.08 11.12
N ASP A 141 16.21 -31.59 12.34
CA ASP A 141 16.36 -33.03 12.63
C ASP A 141 15.11 -33.85 12.28
N LYS A 142 13.93 -33.21 12.29
CA LYS A 142 12.65 -33.83 11.94
C LYS A 142 12.28 -33.64 10.47
N TYR A 143 12.96 -32.73 9.78
CA TYR A 143 12.72 -32.48 8.36
C TYR A 143 13.14 -33.69 7.53
N SER A 144 12.28 -34.08 6.59
CA SER A 144 12.52 -35.19 5.66
C SER A 144 12.22 -34.72 4.26
N ILE A 145 13.18 -34.91 3.36
CA ILE A 145 13.01 -34.59 1.94
C ILE A 145 11.88 -35.38 1.29
N PHE A 146 11.63 -36.61 1.73
CA PHE A 146 10.59 -37.48 1.19
C PHE A 146 9.17 -37.02 1.57
N GLN A 147 9.07 -36.11 2.53
CA GLN A 147 7.82 -35.49 2.97
C GLN A 147 7.78 -34.00 2.61
N ALA A 148 8.79 -33.47 1.90
CA ALA A 148 8.93 -32.05 1.65
C ALA A 148 7.79 -31.53 0.77
N ASN A 149 6.81 -30.88 1.40
CA ASN A 149 5.72 -30.18 0.75
C ASN A 149 5.37 -28.90 1.51
N LEU A 150 4.33 -28.18 1.09
CA LEU A 150 3.94 -26.93 1.73
C LEU A 150 3.40 -27.12 3.16
N GLY A 151 3.08 -28.35 3.55
CA GLY A 151 2.75 -28.77 4.91
C GLY A 151 3.92 -29.37 5.71
N HIS A 152 5.14 -29.46 5.16
CA HIS A 152 6.32 -29.98 5.89
C HIS A 152 7.55 -29.16 5.55
N ARG A 153 7.71 -28.06 6.27
CA ARG A 153 8.67 -26.99 6.00
C ARG A 153 9.71 -26.90 7.11
N ARG A 154 10.89 -26.37 6.80
CA ARG A 154 11.92 -26.17 7.82
C ARG A 154 11.61 -24.91 8.65
N ALA A 155 11.55 -25.06 9.96
CA ALA A 155 11.53 -23.93 10.89
C ALA A 155 12.84 -23.13 10.81
N ASN A 156 12.78 -21.82 11.08
CA ASN A 156 13.91 -20.89 11.01
C ASN A 156 14.68 -20.92 9.67
N TYR A 157 13.96 -21.20 8.57
CA TYR A 157 14.52 -21.33 7.22
C TYR A 157 14.11 -20.17 6.32
N GLU A 158 14.14 -18.95 6.87
CA GLU A 158 13.89 -17.71 6.13
C GLU A 158 14.95 -17.50 5.02
N GLY A 159 14.50 -16.96 3.89
CA GLY A 159 15.30 -16.66 2.71
C GLY A 159 15.25 -15.19 2.35
N PHE A 160 14.63 -14.87 1.21
CA PHE A 160 14.51 -13.51 0.72
C PHE A 160 13.45 -12.70 1.48
N VAL A 161 13.85 -11.53 1.99
CA VAL A 161 13.00 -10.56 2.68
C VAL A 161 13.15 -9.19 2.06
N SER A 162 12.10 -8.37 2.15
CA SER A 162 12.14 -6.98 1.69
C SER A 162 12.89 -6.09 2.69
N GLU A 163 13.86 -5.35 2.17
CA GLU A 163 14.57 -4.28 2.85
C GLU A 163 14.09 -2.94 2.29
N LEU A 164 13.98 -1.92 3.15
CA LEU A 164 13.44 -0.61 2.74
C LEU A 164 14.30 0.06 1.68
N ASP A 165 15.64 -0.05 1.79
CA ASP A 165 16.60 0.50 0.84
C ASP A 165 16.43 -0.04 -0.60
N PHE A 166 15.77 -1.20 -0.74
CA PHE A 166 15.51 -1.87 -2.02
C PHE A 166 14.02 -2.10 -2.29
N ALA A 167 13.14 -1.41 -1.54
CA ALA A 167 11.72 -1.53 -1.73
C ALA A 167 11.30 -0.93 -3.08
N LEU A 168 10.18 -1.43 -3.64
CA LEU A 168 9.61 -0.92 -4.90
C LEU A 168 8.68 0.29 -4.68
N PHE A 169 8.82 0.98 -3.56
CA PHE A 169 8.06 2.17 -3.19
C PHE A 169 8.96 3.15 -2.42
N GLU A 170 8.61 4.43 -2.44
CA GLU A 170 9.35 5.48 -1.72
C GLU A 170 8.90 5.53 -0.23
N PRO A 171 9.76 5.13 0.74
CA PRO A 171 9.38 5.04 2.14
C PRO A 171 9.23 6.40 2.83
N GLU A 172 9.93 7.44 2.38
CA GLU A 172 9.92 8.75 3.02
C GLU A 172 8.91 9.69 2.37
N ARG A 173 8.28 10.55 3.17
CA ARG A 173 7.31 11.53 2.70
C ARG A 173 8.00 12.70 2.03
N THR A 174 7.42 13.18 0.93
CA THR A 174 7.89 14.40 0.29
C THR A 174 7.76 15.58 1.27
N PRO A 175 8.87 16.26 1.63
CA PRO A 175 8.86 17.32 2.62
C PRO A 175 8.12 18.54 2.09
N MET A 176 7.39 19.22 2.98
CA MET A 176 6.79 20.52 2.68
C MET A 176 7.63 21.65 3.23
N ASP A 177 7.58 22.76 2.52
CA ASP A 177 8.24 23.98 2.95
C ASP A 177 7.43 24.62 4.08
N ILE A 178 8.14 24.98 5.15
CA ILE A 178 7.61 25.70 6.30
C ILE A 178 8.19 27.10 6.34
N GLU A 179 7.43 28.06 6.85
CA GLU A 179 7.95 29.40 7.10
C GLU A 179 9.01 29.37 8.21
N PRO A 180 10.13 30.10 8.04
CA PRO A 180 11.16 30.20 9.07
C PRO A 180 10.58 30.68 10.41
N SER A 181 11.12 30.16 11.50
CA SER A 181 10.70 30.49 12.88
C SER A 181 10.66 31.99 13.14
N GLU A 182 11.65 32.72 12.62
CA GLU A 182 11.85 34.14 12.87
C GLU A 182 10.71 34.99 12.29
N VAL A 183 10.08 34.52 11.20
CA VAL A 183 8.99 35.21 10.52
C VAL A 183 7.64 34.91 11.18
N ARG A 184 7.41 33.65 11.58
CA ARG A 184 6.10 33.19 12.05
C ARG A 184 5.80 33.47 13.54
N ILE A 185 6.81 33.70 14.38
CA ILE A 185 6.59 34.00 15.80
C ILE A 185 5.83 35.32 16.00
N ASN A 186 6.06 36.31 15.14
CA ASN A 186 5.47 37.64 15.25
C ASN A 186 4.38 37.91 14.20
N SER A 187 3.84 36.87 13.56
CA SER A 187 2.83 37.01 12.52
C SER A 187 1.77 35.92 12.62
N PHE A 188 0.63 36.15 11.96
CA PHE A 188 -0.47 35.17 11.83
C PHE A 188 -0.47 34.51 10.44
N ILE A 189 0.69 34.42 9.80
CA ILE A 189 0.82 33.74 8.52
C ILE A 189 0.71 32.22 8.72
N GLU A 190 0.21 31.51 7.71
CA GLU A 190 0.16 30.05 7.75
C GLU A 190 1.58 29.47 7.76
N GLU A 191 1.89 28.61 8.74
CA GLU A 191 3.24 28.03 8.90
C GLU A 191 3.65 27.14 7.71
N VAL A 192 2.73 26.30 7.23
CA VAL A 192 3.02 25.33 6.18
C VAL A 192 2.61 25.93 4.84
N LYS A 193 3.56 26.04 3.90
CA LYS A 193 3.30 26.63 2.57
C LYS A 193 2.41 25.76 1.69
N GLY A 194 2.46 24.44 1.91
CA GLY A 194 1.79 23.45 1.09
C GLY A 194 2.71 22.90 -0.01
N TYR A 195 2.19 21.99 -0.81
CA TYR A 195 2.94 21.39 -1.91
C TYR A 195 2.97 22.28 -3.16
N THR A 196 4.10 22.24 -3.87
CA THR A 196 4.15 22.61 -5.29
C THR A 196 3.53 21.49 -6.13
N ALA A 197 3.22 21.75 -7.41
CA ALA A 197 2.68 20.72 -8.29
C ALA A 197 3.60 19.49 -8.42
N GLU A 198 4.90 19.74 -8.56
CA GLU A 198 5.93 18.68 -8.62
C GLU A 198 5.92 17.83 -7.35
N LYS A 199 6.03 18.45 -6.18
CA LYS A 199 6.03 17.73 -4.88
C LYS A 199 4.72 17.01 -4.61
N ALA A 200 3.58 17.59 -5.02
CA ALA A 200 2.28 16.96 -4.86
C ALA A 200 2.15 15.70 -5.73
N LYS A 201 2.71 15.74 -6.94
CA LYS A 201 2.75 14.59 -7.83
C LYS A 201 3.64 13.49 -7.25
N GLU A 202 4.87 13.82 -6.82
CA GLU A 202 5.79 12.90 -6.16
C GLU A 202 5.15 12.22 -4.93
N GLU A 203 4.48 12.99 -4.07
CA GLU A 203 3.81 12.43 -2.90
C GLU A 203 2.58 11.59 -3.28
N SER A 204 1.91 11.91 -4.39
CA SER A 204 0.76 11.12 -4.89
C SER A 204 1.19 9.78 -5.49
N GLU A 205 2.38 9.70 -6.11
CA GLU A 205 2.98 8.46 -6.64
C GLU A 205 3.19 7.38 -5.57
N ARG A 206 3.29 7.79 -4.30
CA ARG A 206 3.42 6.87 -3.17
C ARG A 206 2.12 6.14 -2.83
N CYS A 207 0.97 6.61 -3.32
CA CYS A 207 -0.31 5.98 -3.03
C CYS A 207 -0.39 4.58 -3.66
N LEU A 208 -0.81 3.61 -2.85
CA LEU A 208 -0.93 2.20 -3.26
C LEU A 208 -2.37 1.80 -3.64
N GLU A 209 -3.28 2.76 -3.71
CA GLU A 209 -4.70 2.57 -4.06
C GLU A 209 -5.46 1.49 -3.25
N CYS A 210 -4.95 1.12 -2.07
CA CYS A 210 -5.47 0.00 -1.30
C CYS A 210 -6.75 0.29 -0.49
N LYS A 211 -7.20 1.56 -0.45
CA LYS A 211 -8.43 2.05 0.21
C LYS A 211 -8.55 1.87 1.73
N LEU A 212 -7.52 1.35 2.41
CA LEU A 212 -7.52 1.21 3.89
C LEU A 212 -7.78 2.53 4.63
N CYS A 213 -7.34 3.64 4.04
CA CYS A 213 -7.50 4.98 4.58
C CYS A 213 -8.94 5.52 4.50
N GLU A 214 -9.76 4.97 3.59
CA GLU A 214 -11.13 5.39 3.33
C GLU A 214 -12.07 4.85 4.43
N ASP A 215 -11.84 3.62 4.90
CA ASP A 215 -12.63 2.96 5.94
C ASP A 215 -12.56 3.69 7.30
N ILE A 216 -11.41 4.30 7.62
CA ILE A 216 -11.21 5.03 8.87
C ILE A 216 -11.57 6.52 8.76
N CYS A 217 -11.72 7.03 7.55
CA CYS A 217 -12.13 8.40 7.34
C CYS A 217 -13.57 8.57 7.86
N PRO A 218 -13.86 9.51 8.78
CA PRO A 218 -15.24 9.68 9.27
C PRO A 218 -16.25 10.06 8.18
N ALA A 219 -15.77 10.60 7.06
CA ALA A 219 -16.58 10.94 5.90
C ALA A 219 -16.50 9.89 4.78
N HIS A 220 -15.78 8.78 4.98
CA HIS A 220 -15.55 7.73 3.98
C HIS A 220 -15.13 8.28 2.61
N MET A 221 -14.29 9.33 2.64
CA MET A 221 -13.83 9.99 1.42
C MET A 221 -13.10 9.00 0.52
N LYS A 222 -13.32 9.12 -0.79
CA LYS A 222 -12.58 8.37 -1.83
C LYS A 222 -11.15 8.87 -2.00
N ILE A 223 -10.32 8.58 -1.00
CA ILE A 223 -8.95 9.08 -0.88
C ILE A 223 -8.08 8.64 -2.05
N SER A 224 -8.16 7.38 -2.43
CA SER A 224 -7.34 6.82 -3.50
C SER A 224 -7.66 7.53 -4.83
N ASP A 225 -8.95 7.74 -5.11
CA ASP A 225 -9.42 8.32 -6.36
C ASP A 225 -8.96 9.78 -6.51
N TYR A 226 -9.13 10.61 -5.47
CA TYR A 226 -8.70 12.01 -5.56
C TYR A 226 -7.17 12.17 -5.59
N ILE A 227 -6.42 11.25 -4.96
CA ILE A 227 -4.95 11.24 -5.06
C ILE A 227 -4.51 10.85 -6.47
N ASN A 228 -5.15 9.84 -7.07
CA ASN A 228 -4.84 9.48 -8.46
C ASN A 228 -5.11 10.65 -9.43
N TYR A 229 -6.18 11.42 -9.21
CA TYR A 229 -6.40 12.63 -10.00
C TYR A 229 -5.33 13.72 -9.80
N ILE A 230 -4.71 13.82 -8.62
CA ILE A 230 -3.56 14.72 -8.41
C ILE A 230 -2.35 14.20 -9.18
N TYR A 231 -2.08 12.89 -9.12
CA TYR A 231 -0.99 12.25 -9.86
C TYR A 231 -1.11 12.47 -11.39
N GLU A 232 -2.33 12.36 -11.92
CA GLU A 232 -2.67 12.57 -13.32
C GLU A 232 -2.75 14.05 -13.75
N ASP A 233 -2.46 15.00 -12.85
CA ASP A 233 -2.58 16.45 -13.08
C ASP A 233 -4.00 16.90 -13.47
N LYS A 234 -5.03 16.23 -12.92
CA LYS A 234 -6.45 16.49 -13.14
C LYS A 234 -7.11 17.08 -11.88
N LEU A 235 -6.63 18.25 -11.43
CA LEU A 235 -7.04 18.87 -10.17
C LEU A 235 -8.55 19.10 -10.06
N GLU A 236 -9.22 19.52 -11.13
CA GLU A 236 -10.68 19.72 -11.11
C GLU A 236 -11.44 18.43 -10.81
N ASN A 237 -10.97 17.29 -11.35
CA ASN A 237 -11.54 15.98 -11.03
C ASN A 237 -11.25 15.56 -9.59
N SER A 238 -10.05 15.85 -9.08
CA SER A 238 -9.69 15.62 -7.68
C SER A 238 -10.62 16.39 -6.74
N VAL A 239 -10.80 17.68 -7.00
CA VAL A 239 -11.69 18.57 -6.25
C VAL A 239 -13.13 18.10 -6.36
N LYS A 240 -13.60 17.72 -7.55
CA LYS A 240 -14.93 17.16 -7.75
C LYS A 240 -15.16 15.95 -6.86
N GLU A 241 -14.23 15.00 -6.85
CA GLU A 241 -14.33 13.78 -6.04
C GLU A 241 -14.34 14.11 -4.54
N ILE A 242 -13.44 15.00 -4.09
CA ILE A 242 -13.38 15.47 -2.69
C ILE A 242 -14.72 16.07 -2.23
N TYR A 243 -15.37 16.89 -3.06
CA TYR A 243 -16.62 17.56 -2.71
C TYR A 243 -17.84 16.63 -2.69
N THR A 244 -17.75 15.39 -3.21
CA THR A 244 -18.83 14.40 -3.07
C THR A 244 -19.08 14.06 -1.59
N ASP A 245 -18.00 13.86 -0.84
CA ASP A 245 -18.02 13.35 0.53
C ASP A 245 -17.70 14.43 1.58
N ASN A 246 -17.06 15.55 1.19
CA ASN A 246 -16.61 16.58 2.11
C ASN A 246 -16.95 18.00 1.62
N PRO A 247 -17.87 18.72 2.29
CA PRO A 247 -18.24 20.08 1.92
C PRO A 247 -17.26 21.16 2.37
N LEU A 248 -16.28 20.83 3.23
CA LEU A 248 -15.31 21.77 3.80
C LEU A 248 -13.87 21.30 3.62
N PRO A 249 -13.44 20.93 2.40
CA PRO A 249 -12.16 20.25 2.22
C PRO A 249 -10.96 21.17 2.40
N GLY A 250 -11.08 22.48 2.13
CA GLY A 250 -10.03 23.46 2.40
C GLY A 250 -9.70 23.61 3.89
N VAL A 251 -10.71 23.43 4.76
CA VAL A 251 -10.53 23.40 6.22
C VAL A 251 -9.97 22.05 6.66
N CYS A 252 -10.59 20.95 6.22
CA CYS A 252 -10.11 19.60 6.56
C CYS A 252 -8.67 19.35 6.07
N GLY A 253 -8.25 19.95 4.96
CA GLY A 253 -6.87 19.90 4.45
C GLY A 253 -5.85 20.57 5.37
N ARG A 254 -6.29 21.36 6.35
CA ARG A 254 -5.42 22.06 7.32
C ARG A 254 -5.54 21.48 8.72
N VAL A 255 -6.77 21.31 9.21
CA VAL A 255 -7.02 21.06 10.65
C VAL A 255 -7.36 19.60 10.97
N CYS A 256 -7.57 18.75 9.96
CA CYS A 256 -7.92 17.35 10.19
C CYS A 256 -6.82 16.63 11.01
N THR A 257 -7.24 15.77 11.94
CA THR A 257 -6.36 14.90 12.72
C THR A 257 -5.89 13.66 11.94
N HIS A 258 -6.12 13.64 10.62
CA HIS A 258 -5.53 12.71 9.65
C HIS A 258 -5.54 11.23 10.07
N LYS A 259 -6.67 10.74 10.62
CA LYS A 259 -6.81 9.32 11.02
C LYS A 259 -6.56 8.36 9.84
N CYS A 260 -6.87 8.79 8.63
CA CYS A 260 -6.54 8.09 7.38
C CYS A 260 -5.05 7.76 7.24
N GLU A 261 -4.15 8.63 7.73
CA GLU A 261 -2.71 8.41 7.64
C GLU A 261 -2.23 7.37 8.66
N THR A 262 -2.93 7.22 9.80
CA THR A 262 -2.56 6.25 10.86
C THR A 262 -2.70 4.78 10.44
N VAL A 263 -3.53 4.51 9.43
CA VAL A 263 -3.79 3.16 8.89
C VAL A 263 -3.11 2.91 7.56
N CYS A 264 -2.43 3.91 6.99
CA CYS A 264 -1.77 3.78 5.70
C CYS A 264 -0.77 2.61 5.72
N SER A 265 -0.82 1.75 4.69
CA SER A 265 0.03 0.55 4.60
C SER A 265 1.53 0.92 4.58
N LEU A 266 1.89 2.03 3.92
CA LEU A 266 3.26 2.55 3.90
C LEU A 266 3.78 2.91 5.29
N GLY A 267 2.90 3.48 6.13
CA GLY A 267 3.22 3.86 7.51
C GLY A 267 3.60 2.71 8.44
N LYS A 268 3.55 1.45 7.99
CA LYS A 268 3.94 0.27 8.78
C LYS A 268 5.46 0.09 8.86
N ARG A 269 6.20 0.50 7.83
CA ARG A 269 7.68 0.45 7.79
C ARG A 269 8.33 1.75 7.30
N GLY A 270 7.58 2.68 6.73
CA GLY A 270 8.03 4.02 6.36
C GLY A 270 7.05 5.08 6.86
N GLU A 271 6.92 6.17 6.13
CA GLU A 271 5.99 7.25 6.44
C GLU A 271 4.69 7.11 5.65
N PRO A 272 3.53 7.43 6.26
CA PRO A 272 2.27 7.36 5.56
C PRO A 272 2.16 8.44 4.47
N VAL A 273 1.33 8.20 3.46
CA VAL A 273 0.99 9.22 2.45
C VAL A 273 0.42 10.46 3.15
N ALA A 274 0.81 11.65 2.71
CA ALA A 274 0.39 12.95 3.22
C ALA A 274 -1.03 13.31 2.76
N ILE A 275 -2.00 12.43 3.02
CA ILE A 275 -3.39 12.48 2.54
C ILE A 275 -4.05 13.83 2.85
N ARG A 276 -3.84 14.37 4.05
CA ARG A 276 -4.39 15.68 4.44
C ARG A 276 -3.83 16.80 3.57
N TRP A 277 -2.53 16.75 3.27
CA TRP A 277 -1.83 17.80 2.54
C TRP A 277 -2.06 17.73 1.03
N LEU A 278 -2.18 16.53 0.47
CA LEU A 278 -2.64 16.34 -0.91
C LEU A 278 -4.05 16.90 -1.12
N LYS A 279 -4.94 16.71 -0.14
CA LYS A 279 -6.28 17.31 -0.16
C LYS A 279 -6.23 18.84 -0.11
N ARG A 280 -5.38 19.41 0.75
CA ARG A 280 -5.15 20.87 0.77
C ARG A 280 -4.65 21.35 -0.59
N TYR A 281 -3.64 20.69 -1.14
CA TYR A 281 -3.05 21.05 -2.43
C TYR A 281 -4.10 21.08 -3.54
N ALA A 282 -4.93 20.02 -3.67
CA ALA A 282 -5.96 19.96 -4.70
C ALA A 282 -6.94 21.15 -4.60
N VAL A 283 -7.41 21.46 -3.39
CA VAL A 283 -8.41 22.53 -3.18
C VAL A 283 -7.80 23.92 -3.32
N ASP A 284 -6.58 24.13 -2.82
CA ASP A 284 -5.93 25.45 -2.84
C ASP A 284 -5.52 25.88 -4.27
N ASN A 285 -5.38 24.93 -5.20
CA ASN A 285 -4.93 25.19 -6.58
C ASN A 285 -6.07 25.23 -7.61
N VAL A 286 -7.33 25.17 -7.18
CA VAL A 286 -8.50 25.38 -8.05
C VAL A 286 -9.21 26.66 -7.64
N ASP A 287 -9.44 27.56 -8.60
CA ASP A 287 -10.11 28.83 -8.33
C ASP A 287 -11.54 28.61 -7.81
N VAL A 288 -11.94 29.44 -6.85
CA VAL A 288 -13.23 29.31 -6.16
C VAL A 288 -14.42 29.31 -7.12
N LYS A 289 -14.37 30.08 -8.22
CA LYS A 289 -15.46 30.08 -9.21
C LYS A 289 -15.57 28.74 -9.94
N HIS A 290 -14.44 28.13 -10.29
CA HIS A 290 -14.44 26.79 -10.88
C HIS A 290 -14.94 25.74 -9.90
N ILE A 291 -14.62 25.87 -8.60
CA ILE A 291 -15.18 25.00 -7.57
C ILE A 291 -16.71 25.09 -7.54
N GLU A 292 -17.29 26.29 -7.63
CA GLU A 292 -18.75 26.45 -7.70
C GLU A 292 -19.35 25.72 -8.91
N ASP A 293 -18.73 25.84 -10.08
CA ASP A 293 -19.17 25.16 -11.30
C ASP A 293 -19.08 23.64 -11.19
N ILE A 294 -17.99 23.12 -10.60
CA ILE A 294 -17.80 21.69 -10.32
C ILE A 294 -18.92 21.16 -9.42
N VAL A 295 -19.22 21.88 -8.34
CA VAL A 295 -20.22 21.47 -7.35
C VAL A 295 -21.64 21.55 -7.90
N ARG A 296 -21.94 22.52 -8.78
CA ARG A 296 -23.27 22.66 -9.41
C ARG A 296 -23.68 21.44 -10.22
N VAL A 297 -22.73 20.64 -10.70
CA VAL A 297 -23.01 19.38 -11.42
C VAL A 297 -23.79 18.39 -10.54
N PHE A 298 -23.67 18.47 -9.22
CA PHE A 298 -24.39 17.60 -8.28
C PHE A 298 -25.82 18.09 -7.97
N ALA A 299 -26.20 19.28 -8.43
CA ALA A 299 -27.46 19.91 -8.06
C ALA A 299 -28.67 19.21 -8.72
N SER A 300 -29.63 18.83 -7.89
CA SER A 300 -30.93 18.30 -8.28
C SER A 300 -31.90 19.41 -8.71
N SER A 301 -33.04 19.02 -9.27
CA SER A 301 -34.13 19.94 -9.58
C SER A 301 -34.64 20.67 -8.33
N LYS A 302 -35.02 21.94 -8.50
CA LYS A 302 -35.50 22.79 -7.40
C LYS A 302 -36.74 22.20 -6.74
N LYS A 303 -36.77 22.25 -5.41
CA LYS A 303 -37.91 21.85 -4.56
C LYS A 303 -38.64 23.08 -4.03
N GLN A 304 -39.90 22.91 -3.68
CA GLN A 304 -40.76 24.01 -3.20
C GLN A 304 -40.58 24.32 -1.71
N HIS A 305 -39.94 23.43 -0.94
CA HIS A 305 -39.78 23.61 0.49
C HIS A 305 -38.57 24.49 0.85
N HIS A 306 -38.73 25.27 1.91
CA HIS A 306 -37.71 26.13 2.49
C HIS A 306 -37.21 25.52 3.81
N ILE A 307 -35.89 25.48 3.99
CA ILE A 307 -35.26 24.93 5.21
C ILE A 307 -34.47 26.04 5.89
N ALA A 308 -34.75 26.25 7.17
CA ALA A 308 -33.97 27.14 8.03
C ALA A 308 -32.89 26.33 8.78
N ILE A 309 -31.67 26.84 8.81
CA ILE A 309 -30.55 26.26 9.57
C ILE A 309 -30.10 27.30 10.59
N VAL A 310 -29.98 26.91 11.86
CA VAL A 310 -29.52 27.81 12.93
C VAL A 310 -28.07 27.47 13.26
N GLY A 311 -27.18 28.44 13.03
CA GLY A 311 -25.74 28.34 13.18
C GLY A 311 -25.00 28.12 11.85
N SER A 312 -23.93 28.87 11.62
CA SER A 312 -23.08 28.82 10.43
C SER A 312 -21.70 28.20 10.69
N GLY A 313 -21.61 27.32 11.70
CA GLY A 313 -20.43 26.50 11.94
C GLY A 313 -20.30 25.35 10.93
N PRO A 314 -19.29 24.47 11.10
CA PRO A 314 -19.03 23.36 10.18
C PRO A 314 -20.28 22.50 9.90
N SER A 315 -21.03 22.14 10.96
CA SER A 315 -22.24 21.33 10.84
C SER A 315 -23.36 22.03 10.08
N GLY A 316 -23.59 23.33 10.34
CA GLY A 316 -24.63 24.11 9.66
C GLY A 316 -24.32 24.34 8.19
N LEU A 317 -23.06 24.66 7.87
CA LEU A 317 -22.59 24.81 6.48
C LEU A 317 -22.62 23.48 5.71
N SER A 318 -22.24 22.38 6.35
CA SER A 318 -22.32 21.03 5.76
C SER A 318 -23.78 20.64 5.46
N ALA A 319 -24.70 20.85 6.41
CA ALA A 319 -26.12 20.61 6.17
C ALA A 319 -26.67 21.51 5.04
N ALA A 320 -26.31 22.79 5.02
CA ALA A 320 -26.70 23.72 3.98
C ALA A 320 -26.22 23.28 2.59
N TYR A 321 -24.97 22.82 2.50
CA TYR A 321 -24.36 22.33 1.27
C TYR A 321 -25.17 21.17 0.66
N TYR A 322 -25.36 20.09 1.42
CA TYR A 322 -26.05 18.91 0.90
C TYR A 322 -27.53 19.18 0.60
N LEU A 323 -28.22 19.95 1.46
CA LEU A 323 -29.63 20.30 1.21
C LEU A 323 -29.79 21.22 -0.01
N SER A 324 -28.84 22.12 -0.26
CA SER A 324 -28.80 22.95 -1.47
C SER A 324 -28.63 22.09 -2.71
N LEU A 325 -27.71 21.10 -2.68
CA LEU A 325 -27.55 20.13 -3.78
C LEU A 325 -28.80 19.28 -4.02
N MET A 326 -29.57 18.98 -2.97
CA MET A 326 -30.87 18.30 -3.10
C MET A 326 -31.99 19.20 -3.66
N GLY A 327 -31.69 20.45 -4.00
CA GLY A 327 -32.61 21.40 -4.63
C GLY A 327 -33.47 22.23 -3.66
N TYR A 328 -33.25 22.14 -2.35
CA TYR A 328 -33.98 22.93 -1.37
C TYR A 328 -33.44 24.36 -1.30
N LYS A 329 -34.33 25.33 -1.04
CA LYS A 329 -33.90 26.70 -0.75
C LYS A 329 -33.65 26.85 0.75
N ILE A 330 -32.42 27.24 1.09
CA ILE A 330 -31.90 27.26 2.45
C ILE A 330 -31.76 28.70 2.96
N THR A 331 -32.01 28.92 4.25
CA THR A 331 -31.66 30.17 4.93
C THR A 331 -30.90 29.83 6.21
N ILE A 332 -29.69 30.38 6.35
CA ILE A 332 -28.85 30.17 7.54
C ILE A 332 -28.97 31.39 8.45
N TYR A 333 -29.27 31.15 9.72
CA TYR A 333 -29.33 32.17 10.76
C TYR A 333 -28.09 32.05 11.64
N GLU A 334 -27.27 33.10 11.68
CA GLU A 334 -26.05 33.16 12.50
C GLU A 334 -26.17 34.28 13.52
N ALA A 335 -25.74 34.00 14.76
CA ALA A 335 -25.75 34.97 15.85
C ALA A 335 -24.57 35.95 15.77
N LYS A 336 -23.43 35.50 15.24
CA LYS A 336 -22.23 36.32 15.05
C LYS A 336 -22.28 37.16 13.77
N PRO A 337 -21.47 38.23 13.64
CA PRO A 337 -21.48 39.09 12.46
C PRO A 337 -21.06 38.40 11.15
N MET A 338 -20.24 37.35 11.21
CA MET A 338 -19.69 36.64 10.05
C MET A 338 -19.88 35.14 10.20
N ALA A 339 -20.06 34.45 9.07
CA ALA A 339 -20.21 33.00 9.04
C ALA A 339 -18.89 32.25 9.29
N GLY A 340 -18.99 31.01 9.77
CA GLY A 340 -17.86 30.06 9.90
C GLY A 340 -17.72 29.42 11.27
N GLY A 341 -18.41 29.93 12.29
CA GLY A 341 -18.34 29.41 13.66
C GLY A 341 -16.89 29.31 14.17
N ILE A 342 -16.52 28.15 14.72
CA ILE A 342 -15.18 27.93 15.27
C ILE A 342 -14.05 28.06 14.24
N MET A 343 -14.33 27.79 12.95
CA MET A 343 -13.33 27.92 11.88
C MET A 343 -12.95 29.37 11.60
N ARG A 344 -13.75 30.34 12.07
CA ARG A 344 -13.48 31.78 11.92
C ARG A 344 -13.07 32.44 13.24
N TYR A 345 -13.68 32.02 14.35
CA TYR A 345 -13.55 32.70 15.64
C TYR A 345 -12.71 31.94 16.67
N GLY A 346 -12.24 30.73 16.33
CA GLY A 346 -11.55 29.85 17.28
C GLY A 346 -10.18 29.39 16.82
N ILE A 347 -10.11 28.72 15.66
CA ILE A 347 -8.89 28.12 15.10
C ILE A 347 -7.85 29.19 14.75
#